data_AF-A0A6J4T3B7-F1
#
_entry.id   AF-A0A6J4T3B7-F1
#
_cell.length_a   1.000
_cell.length_b   1.000
_cell.length_c   1.000
_cell.angle_alpha   90.00
_cell.angle_beta   90.00
_cell.angle_gamma   90.00
#
_symmetry.space_group_name_H-M   'P 1'
#
loop_
_entity.id
_entity.type
_entity.pdbx_description
1 polymer ?
#
loop_
_entity_poly.entity_id
_entity_poly.type
_entity_poly.pdbx_seq_one_letter_code
_entity_poly.pdbx_strand_id
1 'polypeptide(L)'
;CLNCGTPLAGDYCHACGQRGHVHRSLGAFGHDLLHGVFHFEGKIWRTLPMLAWRPGELTRRYIDGQRASFVSPIALFLFCIFLMFAVLGWTGMIDSHAGENITLGINNTAREQRQTITRLEAQRAAAVSAGRPTAIIDRKLRGAHDDLQVTEAFRDRGELVDTRTPDQRASVAPWLRGPIEKIAKNPDLLIYKLKTNAYKFSWMLIPLSVPFMWLLFPFSRRYRLYDHTVFVTYSLCFMTLLGILAMLLVKAGLSNAAGLLFFVPPIHWYRQLKGAYRLRWTGALWRTLVLVLFTSVTTSLFMLILFTLGVLD
;
A
#
# COMPACT_ATOMS: atom_id res chain seq x y z
N CYS A 1 -33.56 6.16 -18.73
CA CYS A 1 -32.71 6.10 -17.52
C CYS A 1 -31.53 5.17 -17.81
N LEU A 2 -30.28 5.60 -17.59
CA LEU A 2 -29.10 4.76 -17.88
C LEU A 2 -29.00 3.51 -17.00
N ASN A 3 -29.72 3.46 -15.87
CA ASN A 3 -29.72 2.30 -14.96
C ASN A 3 -30.69 1.20 -15.35
N CYS A 4 -31.98 1.56 -15.48
CA CYS A 4 -33.10 0.60 -15.61
C CYS A 4 -33.82 0.68 -16.97
N GLY A 5 -33.40 1.56 -17.88
CA GLY A 5 -34.04 1.72 -19.19
C GLY A 5 -35.32 2.57 -19.21
N THR A 6 -35.98 2.81 -18.07
CA THR A 6 -37.23 3.58 -17.99
C THR A 6 -37.11 4.97 -18.64
N PRO A 7 -38.06 5.38 -19.53
CA PRO A 7 -38.12 6.74 -20.06
C PRO A 7 -38.12 7.78 -18.93
N LEU A 8 -37.34 8.85 -19.09
CA LEU A 8 -37.22 9.89 -18.07
C LEU A 8 -38.30 10.95 -18.32
N ALA A 9 -39.09 11.26 -17.28
CA ALA A 9 -40.09 12.32 -17.29
C ALA A 9 -39.66 13.56 -16.47
N GLY A 10 -38.46 13.54 -15.90
CA GLY A 10 -37.89 14.62 -15.09
C GLY A 10 -36.42 14.34 -14.74
N ASP A 11 -35.85 15.15 -13.83
CA ASP A 11 -34.44 15.09 -13.45
C ASP A 11 -34.03 13.81 -12.71
N TYR A 12 -34.99 13.05 -12.20
CA TYR A 12 -34.76 11.76 -11.55
C TYR A 12 -35.69 10.69 -12.14
N CYS A 13 -35.18 9.47 -12.23
CA CYS A 13 -35.95 8.32 -12.66
C CYS A 13 -36.92 7.89 -11.54
N HIS A 14 -38.21 7.99 -11.81
CA HIS A 14 -39.27 7.56 -10.88
C HIS A 14 -39.20 6.06 -10.51
N ALA A 15 -38.61 5.22 -11.36
CA ALA A 15 -38.53 3.78 -11.12
C ALA A 15 -37.33 3.33 -10.27
N CYS A 16 -36.20 4.04 -10.32
CA CYS A 16 -34.97 3.60 -9.62
C CYS A 16 -34.21 4.71 -8.88
N GLY A 17 -34.74 5.93 -8.86
CA GLY A 17 -34.15 7.09 -8.18
C GLY A 17 -32.91 7.69 -8.83
N GLN A 18 -32.45 7.18 -9.98
CA GLN A 18 -31.24 7.72 -10.62
C GLN A 18 -31.49 9.10 -11.26
N ARG A 19 -30.57 10.07 -11.05
CA ARG A 19 -30.54 11.33 -11.82
C ARG A 19 -30.47 11.09 -13.33
N GLY A 20 -31.29 11.82 -14.09
CA GLY A 20 -31.41 11.70 -15.54
C GLY A 20 -30.13 12.11 -16.28
N HIS A 21 -29.48 13.18 -15.83
CA HIS A 21 -28.19 13.63 -16.33
C HIS A 21 -27.06 13.16 -15.42
N VAL A 22 -26.18 12.31 -15.97
CA VAL A 22 -25.02 11.77 -15.26
C VAL A 22 -23.75 12.37 -15.87
N HIS A 23 -23.15 13.35 -15.19
CA HIS A 23 -21.89 13.93 -15.65
C HIS A 23 -20.72 12.97 -15.38
N ARG A 24 -19.88 12.78 -16.40
CA ARG A 24 -18.61 12.04 -16.34
C ARG A 24 -17.43 12.99 -16.12
N SER A 25 -17.57 13.91 -15.16
CA SER A 25 -16.56 14.90 -14.81
C SER A 25 -15.99 14.62 -13.42
N LEU A 26 -14.76 15.07 -13.16
CA LEU A 26 -14.13 14.90 -11.84
C LEU A 26 -14.90 15.64 -10.73
N GLY A 27 -15.55 16.77 -11.03
CA GLY A 27 -16.35 17.54 -10.08
C GLY A 27 -17.62 16.84 -9.58
N ALA A 28 -18.15 15.87 -10.32
CA ALA A 28 -19.32 15.09 -9.90
C ALA A 28 -19.02 14.14 -8.71
N PHE A 29 -17.74 13.83 -8.46
CA PHE A 29 -17.33 12.94 -7.37
C PHE A 29 -17.57 13.52 -5.96
N GLY A 30 -17.43 14.84 -5.78
CA GLY A 30 -17.63 15.47 -4.47
C GLY A 30 -19.10 15.43 -4.02
N HIS A 31 -20.04 15.62 -4.96
CA HIS A 31 -21.47 15.54 -4.68
C HIS A 31 -21.93 14.10 -4.40
N ASP A 32 -21.36 13.09 -5.08
CA ASP A 32 -21.68 11.68 -4.85
C ASP A 32 -21.23 11.15 -3.46
N LEU A 33 -20.29 11.84 -2.79
CA LEU A 33 -19.82 11.50 -1.44
C LEU A 33 -20.88 11.83 -0.36
N LEU A 34 -21.54 12.99 -0.47
CA LEU A 34 -22.55 13.45 0.50
C LEU A 34 -23.85 12.63 0.46
N HIS A 35 -24.23 12.10 -0.70
CA HIS A 35 -25.43 11.25 -0.85
C HIS A 35 -25.16 9.75 -0.62
N GLY A 36 -23.90 9.34 -0.47
CA GLY A 36 -23.51 7.94 -0.37
C GLY A 36 -23.79 7.28 0.99
N VAL A 37 -23.78 8.06 2.07
CA VAL A 37 -23.87 7.54 3.45
C VAL A 37 -25.26 6.99 3.81
N PHE A 38 -26.34 7.51 3.20
CA PHE A 38 -27.71 7.08 3.51
C PHE A 38 -28.30 6.02 2.56
N HIS A 39 -27.58 5.62 1.50
CA HIS A 39 -28.06 4.63 0.51
C HIS A 39 -27.18 3.37 0.40
N PHE A 40 -26.40 3.10 1.46
CA PHE A 40 -25.45 2.00 1.51
C PHE A 40 -26.13 0.61 1.57
N GLU A 41 -27.29 0.52 2.22
CA GLU A 41 -27.81 -0.75 2.77
C GLU A 41 -28.35 -1.78 1.75
N GLY A 42 -28.72 -1.41 0.51
CA GLY A 42 -29.16 -2.38 -0.50
C GLY A 42 -28.12 -2.70 -1.57
N LYS A 43 -27.30 -1.71 -1.95
CA LYS A 43 -26.42 -1.80 -3.12
C LYS A 43 -25.18 -2.66 -2.85
N ILE A 44 -24.77 -2.80 -1.59
CA ILE A 44 -23.56 -3.53 -1.20
C ILE A 44 -23.66 -5.02 -1.58
N TRP A 45 -24.82 -5.64 -1.38
CA TRP A 45 -25.09 -7.05 -1.71
C TRP A 45 -25.04 -7.35 -3.21
N ARG A 46 -25.27 -6.33 -4.04
CA ARG A 46 -25.06 -6.44 -5.50
C ARG A 46 -23.62 -6.13 -5.89
N THR A 47 -23.01 -5.16 -5.21
CA THR A 47 -21.69 -4.64 -5.56
C THR A 47 -20.58 -5.61 -5.18
N LEU A 48 -20.56 -6.17 -3.96
CA LEU A 48 -19.47 -7.03 -3.48
C LEU A 48 -19.34 -8.34 -4.29
N PRO A 49 -20.41 -9.09 -4.60
CA PRO A 49 -20.26 -10.28 -5.43
C PRO A 49 -19.80 -9.94 -6.84
N MET A 50 -20.30 -8.86 -7.43
CA MET A 50 -19.80 -8.43 -8.74
C MET A 50 -18.33 -7.97 -8.66
N LEU A 51 -17.92 -7.31 -7.58
CA LEU A 51 -16.54 -6.89 -7.37
C LEU A 51 -15.58 -8.07 -7.26
N ALA A 52 -15.98 -9.17 -6.61
CA ALA A 52 -15.15 -10.36 -6.47
C ALA A 52 -15.16 -11.23 -7.75
N TRP A 53 -16.33 -11.55 -8.29
CA TRP A 53 -16.45 -12.54 -9.36
C TRP A 53 -16.56 -11.95 -10.77
N ARG A 54 -17.09 -10.74 -10.94
CA ARG A 54 -17.28 -10.08 -12.25
C ARG A 54 -16.78 -8.62 -12.26
N PRO A 55 -15.53 -8.35 -11.83
CA PRO A 55 -15.07 -6.98 -11.55
C PRO A 55 -15.09 -6.08 -12.80
N GLY A 56 -14.81 -6.64 -13.96
CA GLY A 56 -14.83 -5.89 -15.22
C GLY A 56 -16.24 -5.50 -15.65
N GLU A 57 -17.24 -6.35 -15.40
CA GLU A 57 -18.65 -6.05 -15.69
C GLU A 57 -19.16 -4.94 -14.76
N LEU A 58 -18.87 -5.04 -13.45
CA LEU A 58 -19.18 -4.01 -12.47
C LEU A 58 -18.63 -2.65 -12.89
N THR A 59 -17.31 -2.61 -13.14
CA THR A 59 -16.60 -1.39 -13.52
C THR A 59 -17.20 -0.79 -14.79
N ARG A 60 -17.44 -1.60 -15.83
CA ARG A 60 -18.00 -1.12 -17.10
C ARG A 60 -19.41 -0.55 -16.93
N ARG A 61 -20.30 -1.27 -16.25
CA ARG A 61 -21.70 -0.84 -16.02
C ARG A 61 -21.77 0.44 -15.22
N TYR A 62 -20.91 0.61 -14.22
CA TYR A 62 -20.83 1.85 -13.46
C TYR A 62 -20.40 3.03 -14.33
N ILE A 63 -19.35 2.86 -15.14
CA ILE A 63 -18.88 3.91 -16.07
C ILE A 63 -19.94 4.23 -17.14
N ASP A 64 -20.66 3.21 -17.62
CA ASP A 64 -21.75 3.38 -18.59
C ASP A 64 -22.95 4.13 -18.00
N GLY A 65 -23.02 4.26 -16.66
CA GLY A 65 -23.96 5.14 -15.97
C GLY A 65 -25.01 4.42 -15.14
N GLN A 66 -24.87 3.12 -14.86
CA GLN A 66 -25.76 2.35 -13.97
C GLN A 66 -25.47 2.62 -12.49
N ARG A 67 -25.45 3.89 -12.08
CA ARG A 67 -24.97 4.34 -10.75
C ARG A 67 -25.95 4.06 -9.61
N ALA A 68 -27.24 3.94 -9.89
CA ALA A 68 -28.21 3.57 -8.86
C ALA A 68 -28.12 2.08 -8.44
N SER A 69 -27.54 1.23 -9.29
CA SER A 69 -27.41 -0.21 -9.01
C SER A 69 -26.24 -0.59 -8.11
N PHE A 70 -25.21 0.25 -8.01
CA PHE A 70 -23.94 -0.08 -7.35
C PHE A 70 -23.53 0.99 -6.36
N VAL A 71 -22.74 0.60 -5.36
CA VAL A 71 -22.15 1.53 -4.41
C VAL A 71 -21.12 2.41 -5.15
N SER A 72 -21.11 3.71 -4.85
CA SER A 72 -20.10 4.64 -5.37
C SER A 72 -18.70 4.11 -5.06
N PRO A 73 -17.77 4.05 -6.03
CA PRO A 73 -16.43 3.53 -5.83
C PRO A 73 -15.68 4.25 -4.69
N ILE A 74 -15.86 5.56 -4.54
CA ILE A 74 -15.23 6.34 -3.47
C ILE A 74 -15.85 6.00 -2.12
N ALA A 75 -17.18 5.97 -2.02
CA ALA A 75 -17.85 5.63 -0.78
C ALA A 75 -17.49 4.20 -0.33
N LEU A 76 -17.43 3.25 -1.27
CA LEU A 76 -16.96 1.90 -1.00
C LEU A 76 -15.51 1.88 -0.54
N PHE A 77 -14.63 2.66 -1.18
CA PHE A 77 -13.22 2.74 -0.80
C PHE A 77 -13.06 3.26 0.63
N LEU A 78 -13.73 4.36 0.98
CA LEU A 78 -13.68 4.92 2.32
C LEU A 78 -14.21 3.94 3.37
N PHE A 79 -15.32 3.25 3.07
CA PHE A 79 -15.84 2.19 3.93
C PHE A 79 -14.83 1.04 4.09
N CYS A 80 -14.22 0.56 3.00
CA CYS A 80 -13.22 -0.49 3.04
C CYS A 80 -11.98 -0.09 3.85
N ILE A 81 -11.50 1.16 3.73
CA ILE A 81 -10.39 1.67 4.54
C ILE A 81 -10.77 1.71 6.02
N PHE A 82 -11.93 2.28 6.36
CA PHE A 82 -12.43 2.26 7.73
C PHE A 82 -12.50 0.83 8.29
N LEU A 83 -13.09 -0.10 7.53
CA LEU A 83 -13.22 -1.50 7.91
C LEU A 83 -11.85 -2.17 8.09
N MET A 84 -10.89 -1.88 7.22
CA MET A 84 -9.51 -2.39 7.32
C MET A 84 -8.88 -2.00 8.65
N PHE A 85 -8.96 -0.71 9.04
CA PHE A 85 -8.42 -0.24 10.31
C PHE A 85 -9.18 -0.79 11.52
N ALA A 86 -10.50 -0.95 11.43
CA ALA A 86 -11.30 -1.59 12.47
C ALA A 86 -10.88 -3.06 12.69
N VAL A 87 -10.69 -3.82 11.62
CA VAL A 87 -10.24 -5.22 11.69
C VAL A 87 -8.79 -5.31 12.15
N LEU A 88 -7.91 -4.43 11.69
CA LEU A 88 -6.52 -4.34 12.14
C LEU A 88 -6.45 -4.11 13.66
N GLY A 89 -7.24 -3.17 14.20
CA GLY A 89 -7.33 -2.94 15.64
C GLY A 89 -7.89 -4.14 16.39
N TRP A 90 -8.99 -4.72 15.91
CA TRP A 90 -9.63 -5.89 16.54
C TRP A 90 -8.80 -7.17 16.50
N THR A 91 -7.94 -7.33 15.48
CA THR A 91 -7.04 -8.47 15.36
C THR A 91 -5.80 -8.32 16.25
N GLY A 92 -5.53 -7.12 16.77
CA GLY A 92 -4.30 -6.81 17.51
C GLY A 92 -3.05 -6.75 16.63
N MET A 93 -3.17 -6.96 15.32
CA MET A 93 -2.02 -6.97 14.40
C MET A 93 -1.29 -5.62 14.33
N ILE A 94 -1.98 -4.55 14.70
CA ILE A 94 -1.39 -3.22 14.84
C ILE A 94 -0.25 -3.23 15.87
N ASP A 95 -0.33 -4.04 16.93
CA ASP A 95 0.59 -4.01 18.06
C ASP A 95 1.53 -5.23 18.10
N SER A 96 1.12 -6.39 17.56
CA SER A 96 1.81 -7.67 17.80
C SER A 96 2.91 -8.04 16.80
N HIS A 97 2.78 -7.73 15.51
CA HIS A 97 3.60 -8.40 14.47
C HIS A 97 4.79 -7.61 13.92
N ALA A 98 4.85 -6.30 14.18
CA ALA A 98 6.04 -5.52 13.85
C ALA A 98 7.18 -5.85 14.83
N GLY A 99 6.92 -5.84 16.13
CA GLY A 99 7.95 -6.05 17.16
C GLY A 99 8.63 -7.41 17.07
N GLU A 100 7.88 -8.50 16.89
CA GLU A 100 8.41 -9.86 16.92
C GLU A 100 9.31 -10.18 15.71
N ASN A 101 8.87 -9.84 14.49
CA ASN A 101 9.66 -10.04 13.28
C ASN A 101 10.90 -9.14 13.24
N ILE A 102 10.77 -7.89 13.72
CA ILE A 102 11.90 -6.97 13.87
C ILE A 102 12.92 -7.56 14.85
N THR A 103 12.48 -8.06 16.00
CA THR A 103 13.36 -8.68 17.01
C THR A 103 14.09 -9.91 16.48
N LEU A 104 13.40 -10.78 15.75
CA LEU A 104 14.02 -11.94 15.08
C LEU A 104 15.06 -11.50 14.04
N GLY A 105 14.74 -10.50 13.22
CA GLY A 105 15.67 -9.92 12.24
C GLY A 105 16.92 -9.34 12.90
N ILE A 106 16.74 -8.54 13.96
CA ILE A 106 17.84 -7.92 14.71
C ILE A 106 18.75 -8.97 15.35
N ASN A 107 18.16 -10.01 15.94
CA ASN A 107 18.93 -11.11 16.53
C ASN A 107 19.80 -11.82 15.47
N ASN A 108 19.26 -12.03 14.27
CA ASN A 108 20.01 -12.61 13.17
C ASN A 108 21.14 -11.66 12.71
N THR A 109 20.85 -10.37 12.52
CA THR A 109 21.85 -9.37 12.15
C THR A 109 22.97 -9.26 13.20
N ALA A 110 22.64 -9.23 14.49
CA ALA A 110 23.63 -9.19 15.57
C ALA A 110 24.53 -10.44 15.54
N ARG A 111 23.95 -11.61 15.26
CA ARG A 111 24.71 -12.86 15.13
C ARG A 111 25.66 -12.84 13.92
N GLU A 112 25.19 -12.37 12.78
CA GLU A 112 26.01 -12.22 11.56
C GLU A 112 27.17 -11.22 11.75
N GLN A 113 26.90 -10.10 12.43
CA GLN A 113 27.93 -9.11 12.75
C GLN A 113 28.98 -9.68 13.71
N ARG A 114 28.56 -10.41 14.76
CA ARG A 114 29.49 -11.11 15.66
C ARG A 114 30.38 -12.11 14.92
N GLN A 115 29.82 -12.90 14.00
CA GLN A 115 30.60 -13.81 13.16
C GLN A 115 31.59 -13.08 12.26
N THR A 116 31.18 -11.94 11.70
CA THR A 116 32.04 -11.09 10.86
C THR A 116 33.21 -10.53 11.66
N ILE A 117 32.97 -10.05 12.88
CA ILE A 117 34.01 -9.58 13.81
C ILE A 117 35.00 -10.71 14.08
N THR A 118 34.54 -11.89 14.51
CA THR A 118 35.42 -13.04 14.77
C THR A 118 36.27 -13.42 13.55
N ARG A 119 35.70 -13.39 12.35
CA ARG A 119 36.44 -13.65 11.11
C ARG A 119 37.51 -12.58 10.84
N LEU A 120 37.19 -11.31 11.02
CA LEU A 120 38.12 -10.20 10.82
C LEU A 120 39.23 -10.19 11.88
N GLU A 121 38.94 -10.56 13.12
CA GLU A 121 39.93 -10.74 14.19
C GLU A 121 40.93 -11.85 13.84
N ALA A 122 40.45 -13.00 13.35
CA ALA A 122 41.31 -14.09 12.89
C ALA A 122 42.18 -13.66 11.70
N GLN A 123 41.62 -12.93 10.73
CA GLN A 123 42.38 -12.37 9.60
C GLN A 123 43.44 -11.36 10.07
N ARG A 124 43.11 -10.54 11.07
CA ARG A 124 44.03 -9.59 11.67
C ARG A 124 45.19 -10.32 12.35
N ALA A 125 44.91 -11.34 13.15
CA ALA A 125 45.93 -12.14 13.83
C ALA A 125 46.90 -12.79 12.83
N ALA A 126 46.38 -13.36 11.74
CA ALA A 126 47.20 -13.94 10.67
C ALA A 126 48.01 -12.89 9.89
N ALA A 127 47.47 -11.68 9.68
CA ALA A 127 48.19 -10.59 9.05
C ALA A 127 49.34 -10.08 9.93
N VAL A 128 49.11 -9.96 11.25
CA VAL A 128 50.14 -9.57 12.23
C VAL A 128 51.26 -10.61 12.28
N SER A 129 50.93 -11.91 12.36
CA SER A 129 51.95 -12.97 12.39
C SER A 129 52.76 -13.06 11.10
N ALA A 130 52.18 -12.66 9.97
CA ALA A 130 52.84 -12.59 8.67
C ALA A 130 53.54 -11.24 8.38
N GLY A 131 53.55 -10.29 9.31
CA GLY A 131 54.15 -8.96 9.14
C GLY A 131 53.47 -8.09 8.07
N ARG A 132 52.20 -8.37 7.75
CA ARG A 132 51.44 -7.64 6.72
C ARG A 132 50.72 -6.43 7.33
N PRO A 133 50.47 -5.35 6.55
CA PRO A 133 49.72 -4.19 7.03
C PRO A 133 48.29 -4.53 7.45
N THR A 134 47.86 -4.10 8.63
CA THR A 134 46.50 -4.38 9.17
C THR A 134 45.50 -3.23 9.01
N ALA A 135 45.93 -2.05 8.57
CA ALA A 135 45.13 -0.82 8.62
C ALA A 135 43.74 -0.94 7.95
N ILE A 136 43.62 -1.73 6.88
CA ILE A 136 42.34 -1.98 6.20
C ILE A 136 41.45 -2.90 7.06
N ILE A 137 42.01 -3.94 7.65
CA ILE A 137 41.29 -4.87 8.54
C ILE A 137 40.82 -4.12 9.79
N ASP A 138 41.69 -3.29 10.38
CA ASP A 138 41.36 -2.47 11.55
C ASP A 138 40.20 -1.50 11.28
N ARG A 139 40.14 -0.91 10.07
CA ARG A 139 39.02 -0.06 9.66
C ARG A 139 37.72 -0.86 9.54
N LYS A 140 37.77 -2.05 8.94
CA LYS A 140 36.61 -2.94 8.83
C LYS A 140 36.14 -3.43 10.21
N LEU A 141 37.07 -3.73 11.11
CA LEU A 141 36.78 -4.16 12.47
C LEU A 141 36.02 -3.08 13.24
N ARG A 142 36.48 -1.83 13.17
CA ARG A 142 35.78 -0.68 13.78
C ARG A 142 34.36 -0.55 13.23
N GLY A 143 34.19 -0.56 11.90
CA GLY A 143 32.86 -0.50 11.29
C GLY A 143 31.93 -1.63 11.75
N ALA A 144 32.43 -2.87 11.82
CA ALA A 144 31.64 -4.01 12.30
C ALA A 144 31.27 -3.90 13.79
N HIS A 145 32.17 -3.36 14.63
CA HIS A 145 31.86 -3.08 16.04
C HIS A 145 30.83 -1.96 16.20
N ASP A 146 30.96 -0.88 15.42
CA ASP A 146 29.99 0.22 15.42
C ASP A 146 28.60 -0.29 15.00
N ASP A 147 28.52 -1.09 13.93
CA ASP A 147 27.28 -1.72 13.47
C ASP A 147 26.66 -2.65 14.53
N LEU A 148 27.49 -3.47 15.19
CA LEU A 148 27.04 -4.36 16.27
C LEU A 148 26.50 -3.56 17.46
N GLN A 149 27.19 -2.48 17.85
CA GLN A 149 26.77 -1.61 18.95
C GLN A 149 25.39 -0.98 18.67
N VAL A 150 25.16 -0.50 17.45
CA VAL A 150 23.84 0.03 17.05
C VAL A 150 22.77 -1.06 17.10
N THR A 151 23.09 -2.24 16.59
CA THR A 151 22.17 -3.39 16.54
C THR A 151 21.77 -3.86 17.95
N GLU A 152 22.74 -3.95 18.86
CA GLU A 152 22.51 -4.37 20.26
C GLU A 152 21.79 -3.29 21.07
N ALA A 153 22.12 -2.01 20.88
CA ALA A 153 21.40 -0.93 21.55
C ALA A 153 19.93 -0.85 21.11
N PHE A 154 19.66 -1.06 19.83
CA PHE A 154 18.29 -1.14 19.33
C PHE A 154 17.58 -2.38 19.88
N ARG A 155 18.27 -3.51 20.01
CA ARG A 155 17.71 -4.74 20.59
C ARG A 155 17.31 -4.59 22.06
N ASP A 156 18.21 -4.03 22.86
CA ASP A 156 18.10 -4.06 24.32
C ASP A 156 17.33 -2.85 24.87
N ARG A 157 17.39 -1.69 24.20
CA ARG A 157 16.75 -0.44 24.64
C ARG A 157 15.72 0.12 23.67
N GLY A 158 15.60 -0.43 22.45
CA GLY A 158 14.77 0.19 21.41
C GLY A 158 15.33 1.54 20.96
N GLU A 159 16.62 1.81 21.14
CA GLU A 159 17.24 3.09 20.80
C GLU A 159 18.19 2.94 19.61
N LEU A 160 18.13 3.87 18.66
CA LEU A 160 19.18 3.97 17.64
C LEU A 160 20.32 4.82 18.22
N VAL A 161 21.45 4.17 18.52
CA VAL A 161 22.66 4.87 18.97
C VAL A 161 23.37 5.49 17.77
N ASP A 162 23.69 6.78 17.84
CA ASP A 162 24.41 7.45 16.78
C ASP A 162 25.93 7.28 16.94
N THR A 163 26.49 6.25 16.32
CA THR A 163 27.93 5.96 16.28
C THR A 163 28.70 6.80 15.25
N ARG A 164 28.01 7.67 14.48
CA ARG A 164 28.66 8.48 13.43
C ARG A 164 29.60 9.50 14.03
N THR A 165 30.74 9.68 13.36
CA THR A 165 31.69 10.76 13.64
C THR A 165 31.08 12.14 13.34
N PRO A 166 31.60 13.23 13.93
CA PRO A 166 31.12 14.59 13.65
C PRO A 166 31.11 14.95 12.16
N ASP A 167 32.10 14.48 11.40
CA ASP A 167 32.20 14.68 9.95
C ASP A 167 31.10 13.92 9.18
N GLN A 168 30.82 12.68 9.58
CA GLN A 168 29.69 11.89 9.04
C GLN A 168 28.31 12.44 9.43
N ARG A 169 28.19 13.12 10.59
CA ARG A 169 26.97 13.87 10.92
C ARG A 169 26.84 15.12 10.07
N ALA A 170 27.96 15.78 9.76
CA ALA A 170 28.00 16.95 8.90
C ALA A 170 27.63 16.63 7.44
N SER A 171 27.90 15.42 6.95
CA SER A 171 27.52 14.99 5.59
C SER A 171 26.02 14.75 5.40
N VAL A 172 25.24 14.63 6.49
CA VAL A 172 23.77 14.54 6.39
C VAL A 172 23.18 15.92 6.17
N ALA A 173 22.27 16.03 5.20
CA ALA A 173 21.59 17.27 4.87
C ALA A 173 20.95 17.91 6.12
N PRO A 174 21.10 19.23 6.35
CA PRO A 174 20.66 19.88 7.59
C PRO A 174 19.19 19.62 7.96
N TRP A 175 18.31 19.56 6.96
CA TRP A 175 16.88 19.32 7.14
C TRP A 175 16.53 17.89 7.59
N LEU A 176 17.45 16.93 7.45
CA LEU A 176 17.26 15.53 7.87
C LEU A 176 17.79 15.25 9.29
N ARG A 177 18.68 16.09 9.83
CA ARG A 177 19.36 15.81 11.09
C ARG A 177 18.39 15.75 12.28
N GLY A 178 17.54 16.76 12.43
CA GLY A 178 16.54 16.84 13.50
C GLY A 178 15.52 15.69 13.47
N PRO A 179 14.88 15.41 12.32
CA PRO A 179 14.01 14.25 12.13
C PRO A 179 14.64 12.91 12.51
N ILE A 180 15.86 12.64 12.03
CA ILE A 180 16.57 11.39 12.31
C ILE A 180 16.87 11.24 13.80
N GLU A 181 17.31 12.31 14.47
CA GLU A 181 17.59 12.29 15.90
C GLU A 181 16.32 12.05 16.74
N LYS A 182 15.19 12.63 16.32
CA LYS A 182 13.89 12.44 16.99
C LYS A 182 13.40 10.99 16.89
N ILE A 183 13.55 10.36 15.72
CA ILE A 183 13.22 8.96 15.51
C ILE A 183 14.17 8.04 16.27
N ALA A 184 15.46 8.37 16.29
CA ALA A 184 16.47 7.59 16.97
C ALA A 184 16.21 7.46 18.49
N LYS A 185 15.70 8.54 19.08
CA LYS A 185 15.31 8.58 20.50
C LYS A 185 13.96 7.91 20.80
N ASN A 186 13.05 7.83 19.83
CA ASN A 186 11.70 7.28 20.03
C ASN A 186 11.18 6.61 18.74
N PRO A 187 11.59 5.37 18.42
CA PRO A 187 11.14 4.69 17.21
C PRO A 187 9.63 4.38 17.22
N ASP A 188 9.03 4.19 18.40
CA ASP A 188 7.60 3.96 18.54
C ASP A 188 6.78 5.16 18.05
N LEU A 189 7.32 6.38 18.17
CA LEU A 189 6.68 7.58 17.65
C LEU A 189 6.59 7.55 16.13
N LEU A 190 7.59 7.01 15.44
CA LEU A 190 7.55 6.83 13.99
C LEU A 190 6.47 5.82 13.60
N ILE A 191 6.39 4.67 14.28
CA ILE A 191 5.37 3.65 14.02
C ILE A 191 3.97 4.23 14.27
N TYR A 192 3.79 4.95 15.38
CA TYR A 192 2.55 5.65 15.70
C TYR A 192 2.16 6.64 14.59
N LYS A 193 3.10 7.50 14.17
CA LYS A 193 2.86 8.46 13.09
C LYS A 193 2.54 7.78 11.77
N LEU A 194 3.24 6.72 11.40
CA LEU A 194 2.94 5.92 10.22
C LEU A 194 1.53 5.33 10.30
N LYS A 195 1.11 4.77 11.44
CA LYS A 195 -0.25 4.26 11.65
C LYS A 195 -1.29 5.37 11.47
N THR A 196 -1.11 6.53 12.12
CA THR A 196 -2.04 7.66 12.06
C THR A 196 -2.05 8.31 10.67
N ASN A 197 -0.92 8.35 9.97
CA ASN A 197 -0.83 8.94 8.64
C ASN A 197 -1.32 7.96 7.55
N ALA A 198 -1.16 6.65 7.72
CA ALA A 198 -1.58 5.65 6.73
C ALA A 198 -3.07 5.76 6.37
N TYR A 199 -3.97 5.90 7.35
CA TYR A 199 -5.39 6.06 7.05
C TYR A 199 -5.67 7.44 6.41
N LYS A 200 -5.04 8.50 6.91
CA LYS A 200 -5.20 9.88 6.42
C LYS A 200 -4.76 10.04 4.98
N PHE A 201 -3.69 9.36 4.58
CA PHE A 201 -3.13 9.45 3.23
C PHE A 201 -3.54 8.30 2.32
N SER A 202 -4.36 7.35 2.78
CA SER A 202 -4.85 6.24 1.95
C SER A 202 -5.51 6.72 0.66
N TRP A 203 -6.19 7.88 0.67
CA TRP A 203 -6.79 8.48 -0.53
C TRP A 203 -5.76 8.87 -1.59
N MET A 204 -4.50 9.10 -1.23
CA MET A 204 -3.40 9.46 -2.14
C MET A 204 -3.02 8.31 -3.08
N LEU A 205 -3.38 7.06 -2.73
CA LEU A 205 -3.25 5.93 -3.66
C LEU A 205 -4.06 6.15 -4.94
N ILE A 206 -5.20 6.86 -4.87
CA ILE A 206 -6.03 7.14 -6.05
C ILE A 206 -5.30 8.06 -7.05
N PRO A 207 -4.92 9.31 -6.71
CA PRO A 207 -4.22 10.20 -7.62
C PRO A 207 -2.83 9.67 -8.02
N LEU A 208 -2.18 8.88 -7.17
CA LEU A 208 -0.92 8.24 -7.52
C LEU A 208 -1.09 7.13 -8.58
N SER A 209 -2.16 6.33 -8.49
CA SER A 209 -2.40 5.20 -9.40
C SER A 209 -3.03 5.58 -10.75
N VAL A 210 -3.86 6.63 -10.78
CA VAL A 210 -4.61 7.02 -11.99
C VAL A 210 -3.71 7.35 -13.20
N PRO A 211 -2.57 8.07 -13.06
CA PRO A 211 -1.63 8.30 -14.15
C PRO A 211 -1.07 7.00 -14.74
N PHE A 212 -0.73 6.03 -13.90
CA PHE A 212 -0.26 4.72 -14.35
C PHE A 212 -1.35 3.95 -15.11
N MET A 213 -2.61 4.04 -14.67
CA MET A 213 -3.73 3.46 -15.43
C MET A 213 -3.95 4.13 -16.78
N TRP A 214 -3.73 5.44 -16.88
CA TRP A 214 -3.77 6.16 -18.14
C TRP A 214 -2.64 5.72 -19.09
N LEU A 215 -1.43 5.49 -18.56
CA LEU A 215 -0.28 4.99 -19.33
C LEU A 215 -0.49 3.60 -19.96
N LEU A 216 -1.44 2.79 -19.48
CA LEU A 216 -1.83 1.52 -20.14
C LEU A 216 -2.63 1.72 -21.43
N PHE A 217 -3.19 2.91 -21.62
CA PHE A 217 -4.03 3.28 -22.76
C PHE A 217 -3.63 4.66 -23.31
N PRO A 218 -2.34 4.85 -23.64
CA PRO A 218 -1.83 6.16 -24.01
C PRO A 218 -2.59 6.66 -25.25
N PHE A 219 -3.02 7.93 -25.20
CA PHE A 219 -3.72 8.62 -26.29
C PHE A 219 -5.05 8.01 -26.75
N SER A 220 -5.63 7.05 -26.02
CA SER A 220 -6.95 6.52 -26.32
C SER A 220 -8.03 7.55 -25.98
N ARG A 221 -8.66 8.16 -26.99
CA ARG A 221 -9.84 9.03 -26.79
C ARG A 221 -11.08 8.27 -26.29
N ARG A 222 -11.04 6.93 -26.35
CA ARG A 222 -12.15 6.06 -25.94
C ARG A 222 -12.30 6.00 -24.42
N TYR A 223 -11.20 6.08 -23.69
CA TYR A 223 -11.20 5.93 -22.23
C TYR A 223 -10.79 7.25 -21.59
N ARG A 224 -11.68 7.80 -20.75
CA ARG A 224 -11.44 9.08 -20.08
C ARG A 224 -10.80 8.86 -18.72
N LEU A 225 -10.21 9.90 -18.15
CA LEU A 225 -9.63 9.87 -16.80
C LEU A 225 -10.62 9.34 -15.75
N TYR A 226 -11.90 9.73 -15.88
CA TYR A 226 -12.99 9.22 -15.05
C TYR A 226 -13.05 7.67 -15.03
N ASP A 227 -12.93 7.02 -16.20
CA ASP A 227 -12.98 5.56 -16.34
C ASP A 227 -11.82 4.91 -15.56
N HIS A 228 -10.62 5.51 -15.63
CA HIS A 228 -9.45 5.06 -14.89
C HIS A 228 -9.62 5.25 -13.38
N THR A 229 -10.20 6.36 -12.93
CA THR A 229 -10.49 6.59 -11.51
C THR A 229 -11.46 5.55 -10.96
N VAL A 230 -12.54 5.25 -11.68
CA VAL A 230 -13.51 4.19 -11.27
C VAL A 230 -12.84 2.82 -11.21
N PHE A 231 -11.97 2.50 -12.18
CA PHE A 231 -11.21 1.25 -12.17
C PHE A 231 -10.30 1.15 -10.91
N VAL A 232 -9.48 2.17 -10.68
CA VAL A 232 -8.53 2.23 -9.54
C VAL A 232 -9.27 2.08 -8.23
N THR A 233 -10.32 2.86 -8.02
CA THR A 233 -11.06 2.87 -6.75
C THR A 233 -11.71 1.52 -6.45
N TYR A 234 -12.39 0.88 -7.42
CA TYR A 234 -12.91 -0.47 -7.21
C TYR A 234 -11.80 -1.50 -6.99
N SER A 235 -10.68 -1.39 -7.73
CA SER A 235 -9.54 -2.28 -7.52
C SER A 235 -8.98 -2.14 -6.10
N LEU A 236 -8.81 -0.92 -5.59
CA LEU A 236 -8.36 -0.67 -4.23
C LEU A 236 -9.35 -1.25 -3.21
N CYS A 237 -10.65 -1.09 -3.41
CA CYS A 237 -11.67 -1.71 -2.54
C CYS A 237 -11.48 -3.23 -2.46
N PHE A 238 -11.31 -3.90 -3.59
CA PHE A 238 -11.11 -5.35 -3.62
C PHE A 238 -9.82 -5.76 -2.91
N MET A 239 -8.69 -5.06 -3.16
CA MET A 239 -7.42 -5.37 -2.49
C MET A 239 -7.50 -5.16 -0.98
N THR A 240 -8.20 -4.12 -0.53
CA THR A 240 -8.46 -3.88 0.88
C THR A 240 -9.31 -5.01 1.49
N LEU A 241 -10.39 -5.44 0.83
CA LEU A 241 -11.20 -6.57 1.29
C LEU A 241 -10.43 -7.90 1.30
N LEU A 242 -9.56 -8.13 0.31
CA LEU A 242 -8.67 -9.29 0.25
C LEU A 242 -7.66 -9.29 1.41
N GLY A 243 -7.08 -8.13 1.73
CA GLY A 243 -6.20 -7.97 2.89
C GLY A 243 -6.93 -8.20 4.22
N ILE A 244 -8.17 -7.73 4.36
CA ILE A 244 -9.03 -8.04 5.50
C ILE A 244 -9.23 -9.55 5.63
N LEU A 245 -9.58 -10.24 4.54
CA LEU A 245 -9.73 -11.68 4.54
C LEU A 245 -8.42 -12.39 4.96
N ALA A 246 -7.27 -11.94 4.45
CA ALA A 246 -5.97 -12.50 4.84
C ALA A 246 -5.72 -12.36 6.35
N MET A 247 -6.00 -11.19 6.93
CA MET A 247 -5.84 -10.97 8.38
C MET A 247 -6.76 -11.86 9.20
N LEU A 248 -8.02 -12.05 8.77
CA LEU A 248 -8.96 -12.93 9.45
C LEU A 248 -8.52 -14.40 9.38
N LEU A 249 -7.99 -14.85 8.23
CA LEU A 249 -7.44 -16.19 8.07
C LEU A 249 -6.22 -16.42 8.98
N VAL A 250 -5.29 -15.46 9.05
CA VAL A 250 -4.14 -15.54 9.96
C VAL A 250 -4.60 -15.61 11.42
N LYS A 251 -5.55 -14.76 11.83
CA LYS A 251 -6.14 -14.80 13.19
C LYS A 251 -6.83 -16.14 13.49
N ALA A 252 -7.39 -16.80 12.48
CA ALA A 252 -7.98 -18.13 12.58
C ALA A 252 -6.97 -19.29 12.53
N GLY A 253 -5.66 -19.02 12.46
CA GLY A 253 -4.61 -20.04 12.36
C GLY A 253 -4.40 -20.61 10.95
N LEU A 254 -5.02 -20.02 9.93
CA LEU A 254 -4.97 -20.47 8.53
C LEU A 254 -3.95 -19.69 7.70
N SER A 255 -2.73 -19.51 8.22
CA SER A 255 -1.68 -18.68 7.60
C SER A 255 -1.30 -19.13 6.18
N ASN A 256 -1.28 -20.44 5.92
CA ASN A 256 -1.00 -20.97 4.57
C ASN A 256 -2.09 -20.54 3.58
N ALA A 257 -3.36 -20.59 3.97
CA ALA A 257 -4.47 -20.15 3.14
C ALA A 257 -4.42 -18.63 2.89
N ALA A 258 -4.04 -17.85 3.91
CA ALA A 258 -3.81 -16.41 3.75
C ALA A 258 -2.68 -16.13 2.74
N GLY A 259 -1.59 -16.90 2.76
CA GLY A 259 -0.49 -16.80 1.80
C GLY A 259 -0.92 -17.04 0.35
N LEU A 260 -1.86 -17.97 0.10
CA LEU A 260 -2.39 -18.23 -1.24
C LEU A 260 -3.13 -17.03 -1.84
N LEU A 261 -3.64 -16.10 -1.02
CA LEU A 261 -4.31 -14.90 -1.52
C LEU A 261 -3.37 -13.97 -2.31
N PHE A 262 -2.05 -14.11 -2.16
CA PHE A 262 -1.06 -13.37 -2.94
C PHE A 262 -1.21 -13.56 -4.46
N PHE A 263 -1.73 -14.71 -4.90
CA PHE A 263 -1.93 -15.01 -6.33
C PHE A 263 -3.25 -14.48 -6.90
N VAL A 264 -4.15 -13.98 -6.06
CA VAL A 264 -5.47 -13.48 -6.48
C VAL A 264 -5.41 -12.15 -7.25
N PRO A 265 -4.60 -11.13 -6.86
CA PRO A 265 -4.59 -9.84 -7.52
C PRO A 265 -4.33 -9.87 -9.03
N PRO A 266 -3.32 -10.60 -9.57
CA PRO A 266 -3.10 -10.65 -11.02
C PRO A 266 -4.31 -11.21 -11.79
N ILE A 267 -4.97 -12.24 -11.24
CA ILE A 267 -6.15 -12.86 -11.84
C ILE A 267 -7.33 -11.88 -11.82
N HIS A 268 -7.55 -11.21 -10.68
CA HIS A 268 -8.60 -10.21 -10.52
C HIS A 268 -8.41 -9.03 -11.47
N TRP A 269 -7.21 -8.46 -11.52
CA TRP A 269 -6.85 -7.36 -12.42
C TRP A 269 -7.02 -7.74 -13.89
N TYR A 270 -6.61 -8.94 -14.29
CA TYR A 270 -6.86 -9.43 -15.66
C TYR A 270 -8.35 -9.44 -15.99
N ARG A 271 -9.19 -9.99 -15.11
CA ARG A 271 -10.66 -10.03 -15.30
C ARG A 271 -11.25 -8.62 -15.31
N GLN A 272 -10.78 -7.73 -14.44
CA GLN A 272 -11.24 -6.35 -14.37
C GLN A 272 -10.87 -5.57 -15.62
N LEU A 273 -9.59 -5.59 -16.05
CA LEU A 273 -9.10 -4.92 -17.26
C LEU A 273 -9.85 -5.42 -18.50
N LYS A 274 -9.95 -6.74 -18.66
CA LYS A 274 -10.61 -7.35 -19.80
C LYS A 274 -12.06 -6.88 -19.94
N GLY A 275 -12.84 -6.89 -18.85
CA GLY A 275 -14.25 -6.47 -18.89
C GLY A 275 -14.45 -4.96 -18.93
N ALA A 276 -13.73 -4.20 -18.11
CA ALA A 276 -13.88 -2.74 -17.99
C ALA A 276 -13.51 -2.00 -19.28
N TYR A 277 -12.51 -2.50 -20.00
CA TYR A 277 -12.03 -1.92 -21.25
C TYR A 277 -12.46 -2.72 -22.48
N ARG A 278 -13.21 -3.82 -22.32
CA ARG A 278 -13.68 -4.73 -23.40
C ARG A 278 -12.52 -5.19 -24.31
N LEU A 279 -11.44 -5.65 -23.68
CA LEU A 279 -10.21 -6.04 -24.37
C LEU A 279 -10.28 -7.48 -24.89
N ARG A 280 -9.51 -7.75 -25.94
CA ARG A 280 -9.14 -9.13 -26.32
C ARG A 280 -8.24 -9.73 -25.24
N TRP A 281 -8.20 -11.06 -25.16
CA TRP A 281 -7.44 -11.77 -24.12
C TRP A 281 -5.94 -11.42 -24.13
N THR A 282 -5.32 -11.31 -25.30
CA THR A 282 -3.91 -10.89 -25.45
C THR A 282 -3.67 -9.47 -24.94
N GLY A 283 -4.56 -8.54 -25.31
CA GLY A 283 -4.49 -7.14 -24.91
C GLY A 283 -4.72 -6.92 -23.41
N ALA A 284 -5.50 -7.79 -22.78
CA ALA A 284 -5.68 -7.80 -21.34
C ALA A 284 -4.44 -8.36 -20.62
N LEU A 285 -3.88 -9.48 -21.12
CA LEU A 285 -2.77 -10.17 -20.48
C LEU A 285 -1.53 -9.29 -20.33
N TRP A 286 -1.03 -8.70 -21.42
CA TRP A 286 0.18 -7.87 -21.33
C TRP A 286 -0.04 -6.62 -20.46
N ARG A 287 -1.23 -6.02 -20.52
CA ARG A 287 -1.58 -4.87 -19.68
C ARG A 287 -1.65 -5.24 -18.20
N THR A 288 -2.08 -6.45 -17.88
CA THR A 288 -2.01 -6.96 -16.49
C THR A 288 -0.56 -7.06 -16.04
N LEU A 289 0.36 -7.57 -16.86
CA LEU A 289 1.78 -7.63 -16.51
C LEU A 289 2.37 -6.23 -16.24
N VAL A 290 2.04 -5.25 -17.09
CA VAL A 290 2.47 -3.86 -16.88
C VAL A 290 1.78 -3.21 -15.67
N LEU A 291 0.51 -3.53 -15.42
CA LEU A 291 -0.22 -3.05 -14.24
C LEU A 291 0.38 -3.58 -12.93
N VAL A 292 0.85 -4.83 -12.90
CA VAL A 292 1.57 -5.38 -11.75
C VAL A 292 2.82 -4.54 -11.46
N LEU A 293 3.63 -4.25 -12.49
CA LEU A 293 4.82 -3.39 -12.36
C LEU A 293 4.46 -2.00 -11.85
N PHE A 294 3.45 -1.36 -12.46
CA PHE A 294 2.99 -0.03 -12.05
C PHE A 294 2.47 -0.01 -10.62
N THR A 295 1.83 -1.10 -10.17
CA THR A 295 1.36 -1.22 -8.80
C THR A 295 2.54 -1.33 -7.84
N SER A 296 3.57 -2.12 -8.16
CA SER A 296 4.80 -2.18 -7.36
C SER A 296 5.45 -0.80 -7.22
N VAL A 297 5.61 -0.05 -8.33
CA VAL A 297 6.15 1.32 -8.31
C VAL A 297 5.26 2.25 -7.47
N THR A 298 3.95 2.20 -7.67
CA THR A 298 2.96 3.00 -6.91
C THR A 298 3.06 2.73 -5.41
N THR A 299 3.12 1.47 -5.00
CA THR A 299 3.23 1.08 -3.59
C THR A 299 4.56 1.53 -3.00
N SER A 300 5.68 1.38 -3.71
CA SER A 300 6.98 1.88 -3.27
C SER A 300 6.99 3.40 -3.09
N LEU A 301 6.43 4.15 -4.04
CA LEU A 301 6.30 5.61 -3.94
C LEU A 301 5.40 6.01 -2.76
N PHE A 302 4.27 5.32 -2.58
CA PHE A 302 3.38 5.57 -1.45
C PHE A 302 4.09 5.32 -0.10
N MET A 303 4.83 4.22 0.03
CA MET A 303 5.61 3.92 1.24
C MET A 303 6.71 4.96 1.47
N LEU A 304 7.40 5.40 0.42
CA LEU A 304 8.38 6.46 0.51
C LEU A 304 7.74 7.76 1.02
N ILE A 305 6.58 8.14 0.49
CA ILE A 305 5.87 9.35 0.93
C ILE A 305 5.45 9.21 2.39
N LEU A 306 4.85 8.08 2.80
CA LEU A 306 4.48 7.85 4.20
C LEU A 306 5.68 7.93 5.14
N PHE A 307 6.82 7.34 4.74
CA PHE A 307 8.06 7.41 5.50
C PHE A 307 8.54 8.86 5.62
N THR A 308 8.62 9.60 4.51
CA THR A 308 9.05 11.01 4.55
C THR A 308 8.16 11.88 5.42
N LEU A 309 6.83 11.70 5.38
CA LEU A 309 5.89 12.43 6.23
C LEU A 309 6.04 12.02 7.70
N GLY A 310 6.15 10.73 7.99
CA GLY A 310 6.38 10.24 9.35
C GLY A 310 7.70 10.70 9.97
N VAL A 311 8.70 10.95 9.13
CA VAL A 311 10.01 11.47 9.52
C VAL A 311 9.97 12.99 9.73
N LEU A 312 9.38 13.73 8.78
CA LEU A 312 9.45 15.19 8.75
C LEU A 312 8.44 15.90 9.66
N ASP A 313 7.31 15.28 9.99
CA ASP A 313 6.39 15.72 11.06
C ASP A 313 6.98 15.41 12.46
#